data_AF-A0AA39J5P6-F1
#
_entry.id   AF-A0AA39J5P6-F1
#
_cell.length_a   1.000
_cell.length_b   1.000
_cell.length_c   1.000
_cell.angle_alpha   90.00
_cell.angle_beta   90.00
_cell.angle_gamma   90.00
#
_symmetry.space_group_name_H-M   'P 1'
#
loop_
_entity.id
_entity.type
_entity.pdbx_description
1 polymer ?
#
loop_
_entity_poly.entity_id
_entity_poly.type
_entity_poly.pdbx_seq_one_letter_code
_entity_poly.pdbx_strand_id
1 'polypeptide(L)'
;MHNGGIANFHLIKRKLQSQLPDVTFGMVQGNTGESYPKFPPFPSSHSPLDSEWAFALFLSKAMLDTIASLNTFAEEAGITEPSLMNFCVTDGDTVVATRYISSRKDEAASLWFSSGTTFSEYADGGHYKMSKADKRENIIMTASEPHTFERETNTMVVITPKMNLLQTPIIDQFCVAPSDPNSARTIEFAREKGLLTPRKELSLP
;
A
#
# COMPACT_ATOMS: atom_id res chain seq x y z
N MET A 1 5.72 -3.01 -6.05
CA MET A 1 6.40 -1.82 -5.48
C MET A 1 6.19 -1.81 -3.96
N HIS A 2 7.10 -1.21 -3.21
CA HIS A 2 6.97 -0.98 -1.78
C HIS A 2 7.47 0.44 -1.47
N ASN A 3 6.67 1.23 -0.78
CA ASN A 3 7.10 2.48 -0.17
C ASN A 3 7.07 2.30 1.36
N GLY A 4 8.23 2.41 2.01
CA GLY A 4 8.35 2.19 3.45
C GLY A 4 9.57 1.35 3.80
N GLY A 5 9.51 0.71 4.96
CA GLY A 5 10.61 -0.10 5.47
C GLY A 5 10.11 -1.19 6.38
N ILE A 6 10.66 -2.40 6.21
CA ILE A 6 10.45 -3.50 7.16
C ILE A 6 11.54 -3.41 8.22
N ALA A 7 11.14 -3.13 9.45
CA ALA A 7 12.06 -2.94 10.57
C ALA A 7 12.91 -4.19 10.79
N ASN A 8 14.22 -4.00 11.01
CA ASN A 8 15.18 -5.08 11.26
C ASN A 8 15.04 -6.30 10.32
N PHE A 9 14.77 -6.07 9.03
CA PHE A 9 14.48 -7.12 8.05
C PHE A 9 15.50 -8.26 8.04
N HIS A 10 16.78 -7.97 8.29
CA HIS A 10 17.86 -8.96 8.35
C HIS A 10 17.59 -10.09 9.37
N LEU A 11 16.86 -9.83 10.45
CA LEU A 11 16.49 -10.83 11.47
C LEU A 11 15.42 -11.81 10.97
N ILE A 12 14.48 -11.34 10.14
CA ILE A 12 13.35 -12.14 9.66
C ILE A 12 13.55 -12.69 8.25
N LYS A 13 14.53 -12.16 7.50
CA LYS A 13 14.79 -12.48 6.09
C LYS A 13 14.90 -13.98 5.82
N ARG A 14 15.69 -14.70 6.63
CA ARG A 14 15.89 -16.15 6.41
C ARG A 14 14.60 -16.94 6.58
N LYS A 15 13.77 -16.56 7.57
CA LYS A 15 12.47 -17.17 7.82
C LYS A 15 11.47 -16.87 6.70
N LEU A 16 11.51 -15.65 6.17
CA LEU A 16 10.70 -15.27 5.02
C LEU A 16 11.08 -16.09 3.78
N GLN A 17 12.37 -16.18 3.48
CA GLN A 17 12.91 -16.95 2.36
C GLN A 17 12.55 -18.43 2.44
N SER A 18 12.65 -19.06 3.62
CA SER A 18 12.32 -20.48 3.80
C SER A 18 10.84 -20.81 3.62
N GLN A 19 9.96 -19.81 3.58
CA GLN A 19 8.53 -19.98 3.36
C GLN A 19 8.08 -19.60 1.94
N LEU A 20 9.00 -19.14 1.08
CA LEU A 20 8.67 -18.86 -0.31
C LEU A 20 8.65 -20.17 -1.11
N PRO A 21 7.65 -20.38 -1.99
CA PRO A 21 7.73 -21.43 -2.98
C PRO A 21 8.96 -21.26 -3.87
N ASP A 22 9.56 -22.35 -4.34
CA ASP A 22 10.79 -22.32 -5.15
C ASP A 22 10.68 -21.40 -6.37
N VAL A 23 9.51 -21.39 -7.03
CA VAL A 23 9.24 -20.51 -8.18
C VAL A 23 9.33 -19.05 -7.78
N THR A 24 8.68 -18.65 -6.69
CA THR A 24 8.72 -17.26 -6.20
C THR A 24 10.12 -16.90 -5.70
N PHE A 25 10.80 -17.81 -4.99
CA PHE A 25 12.15 -17.61 -4.51
C PHE A 25 13.15 -17.38 -5.66
N GLY A 26 13.04 -18.15 -6.75
CA GLY A 26 13.89 -18.01 -7.94
C GLY A 26 13.72 -16.69 -8.71
N MET A 27 12.59 -15.99 -8.52
CA MET A 27 12.34 -14.68 -9.12
C MET A 27 12.95 -13.52 -8.32
N VAL A 28 13.38 -13.75 -7.08
CA VAL A 28 13.92 -12.68 -6.23
C VAL A 28 15.35 -12.33 -6.67
N GLN A 29 15.53 -11.11 -7.20
CA GLN A 29 16.83 -10.62 -7.66
C GLN A 29 17.53 -9.69 -6.65
N GLY A 30 16.94 -9.49 -5.46
CA GLY A 30 17.40 -8.51 -4.47
C GLY A 30 17.46 -9.06 -3.05
N ASN A 31 18.08 -8.28 -2.15
CA ASN A 31 18.29 -8.65 -0.75
C ASN A 31 17.52 -7.75 0.24
N THR A 32 16.81 -6.74 -0.26
CA THR A 32 16.00 -5.78 0.51
C THR A 32 14.61 -6.34 0.81
N GLY A 33 13.97 -5.87 1.88
CA GLY A 33 12.61 -6.30 2.27
C GLY A 33 11.57 -6.15 1.16
N GLU A 34 11.76 -5.16 0.29
CA GLU A 34 10.94 -4.86 -0.88
C GLU A 34 10.92 -5.99 -1.93
N SER A 35 11.97 -6.83 -1.95
CA SER A 35 12.16 -7.89 -2.96
C SER A 35 11.48 -9.21 -2.60
N TYR A 36 10.96 -9.37 -1.37
CA TYR A 36 10.45 -10.64 -0.84
C TYR A 36 8.94 -10.69 -0.50
N PRO A 37 8.05 -9.83 -1.00
CA PRO A 37 6.65 -9.98 -0.65
C PRO A 37 6.11 -11.34 -1.18
N LYS A 38 5.36 -12.03 -0.33
CA LYS A 38 4.84 -13.38 -0.57
C LYS A 38 3.58 -13.32 -1.42
N PHE A 39 3.75 -13.18 -2.73
CA PHE A 39 2.61 -13.32 -3.64
C PHE A 39 2.60 -14.73 -4.22
N PRO A 40 1.63 -15.59 -3.84
CA PRO A 40 1.47 -16.88 -4.49
C PRO A 40 1.16 -16.66 -5.98
N PRO A 41 1.71 -17.48 -6.89
CA PRO A 41 1.31 -17.45 -8.28
C PRO A 41 -0.19 -17.77 -8.36
N PHE A 42 -0.95 -16.92 -9.05
CA PHE A 42 -2.38 -17.17 -9.25
C PHE A 42 -2.57 -18.38 -10.17
N PRO A 43 -3.48 -19.32 -9.87
CA PRO A 43 -3.77 -20.44 -10.76
C PRO A 43 -4.38 -19.91 -12.07
N SER A 44 -3.73 -20.21 -13.20
CA SER A 44 -4.11 -19.73 -14.54
C SER A 44 -5.42 -20.34 -15.09
N SER A 45 -6.27 -20.93 -14.25
CA SER A 45 -7.41 -21.76 -14.67
C SER A 45 -8.72 -21.34 -14.00
N HIS A 46 -9.20 -20.11 -14.23
CA HIS A 46 -10.54 -19.70 -13.77
C HIS A 46 -11.43 -19.20 -14.92
N SER A 47 -12.73 -19.47 -14.77
CA SER A 47 -13.77 -19.22 -15.78
C SER A 47 -14.11 -17.72 -15.87
N PRO A 48 -14.50 -17.18 -17.05
CA PRO A 48 -14.52 -15.74 -17.30
C PRO A 48 -15.58 -14.94 -16.52
N LEU A 49 -16.62 -15.58 -16.01
CA LEU A 49 -17.87 -14.90 -15.62
C LEU A 49 -17.91 -14.40 -14.17
N ASP A 50 -17.02 -14.86 -13.30
CA ASP A 50 -16.87 -14.41 -11.89
C ASP A 50 -15.47 -13.80 -11.60
N SER A 51 -14.72 -13.50 -12.66
CA SER A 51 -13.25 -13.41 -12.65
C SER A 51 -12.66 -12.11 -12.06
N GLU A 52 -13.24 -10.94 -12.36
CA GLU A 52 -12.65 -9.64 -11.96
C GLU A 52 -12.55 -9.49 -10.44
N TRP A 53 -13.66 -9.72 -9.74
CA TRP A 53 -13.69 -9.58 -8.28
C TRP A 53 -12.97 -10.73 -7.59
N ALA A 54 -12.99 -11.93 -8.18
CA ALA A 54 -12.24 -13.07 -7.65
C ALA A 54 -10.74 -12.79 -7.62
N PHE A 55 -10.20 -12.17 -8.68
CA PHE A 55 -8.79 -11.83 -8.72
C PHE A 55 -8.43 -10.69 -7.75
N ALA A 56 -9.27 -9.65 -7.71
CA ALA A 56 -9.11 -8.56 -6.74
C ALA A 56 -9.13 -9.07 -5.28
N LEU A 57 -10.05 -9.97 -4.95
CA LEU A 57 -10.12 -10.62 -3.64
C LEU A 57 -8.91 -11.52 -3.36
N PHE A 58 -8.44 -12.27 -4.36
CA PHE A 58 -7.24 -13.09 -4.23
C PHE A 58 -6.00 -12.23 -3.92
N LEU A 59 -5.75 -11.18 -4.70
CA LEU A 59 -4.62 -10.27 -4.46
C LEU A 59 -4.75 -9.58 -3.11
N SER A 60 -5.95 -9.14 -2.75
CA SER A 60 -6.25 -8.53 -1.46
C SER A 60 -5.92 -9.50 -0.31
N LYS A 61 -6.34 -10.76 -0.42
CA LYS A 61 -6.04 -11.79 0.58
C LYS A 61 -4.53 -12.06 0.66
N ALA A 62 -3.86 -12.25 -0.47
CA ALA A 62 -2.42 -12.49 -0.51
C ALA A 62 -1.62 -11.33 0.11
N MET A 63 -2.08 -10.10 -0.12
CA MET A 63 -1.51 -8.90 0.50
C MET A 63 -1.67 -8.91 2.02
N LEU A 64 -2.87 -9.20 2.52
CA LEU A 64 -3.15 -9.30 3.96
C LEU A 64 -2.36 -10.45 4.61
N ASP A 65 -2.30 -11.63 3.99
CA ASP A 65 -1.53 -12.78 4.48
C ASP A 65 -0.02 -12.45 4.55
N THR A 66 0.48 -11.68 3.58
CA THR A 66 1.87 -11.20 3.57
C THR A 66 2.15 -10.26 4.74
N ILE A 67 1.29 -9.26 4.95
CA ILE A 67 1.40 -8.31 6.08
C ILE A 67 1.34 -9.07 7.41
N ALA A 68 0.37 -9.97 7.56
CA ALA A 68 0.22 -10.78 8.76
C ALA A 68 1.47 -11.63 9.03
N SER A 69 2.00 -12.30 8.02
CA SER A 69 3.24 -13.10 8.14
C SER A 69 4.43 -12.25 8.58
N LEU A 70 4.60 -11.06 8.00
CA LEU A 70 5.70 -10.15 8.36
C LEU A 70 5.57 -9.66 9.80
N ASN A 71 4.36 -9.33 10.25
CA ASN A 71 4.10 -8.96 11.64
C ASN A 71 4.39 -10.11 12.61
N THR A 72 3.97 -11.34 12.28
CA THR A 72 4.29 -12.53 13.09
C THR A 72 5.80 -12.75 13.19
N PHE A 73 6.54 -12.62 12.08
CA PHE A 73 8.00 -12.79 12.14
C PHE A 73 8.68 -11.68 12.94
N ALA A 74 8.16 -10.46 12.86
CA ALA A 74 8.67 -9.35 13.65
C ALA A 74 8.46 -9.59 15.15
N GLU A 75 7.27 -10.07 15.54
CA GLU A 75 6.96 -10.44 16.92
C GLU A 75 7.86 -11.56 17.44
N GLU A 76 8.01 -12.65 16.68
CA GLU A 76 8.87 -13.78 17.05
C GLU A 76 10.36 -13.41 17.15
N ALA A 77 10.80 -12.41 16.37
CA ALA A 77 12.15 -11.88 16.41
C ALA A 77 12.35 -10.78 17.47
N GLY A 78 11.30 -10.42 18.23
CA GLY A 78 11.35 -9.37 19.26
C GLY A 78 11.57 -7.96 18.70
N ILE A 79 11.15 -7.71 17.46
CA ILE A 79 11.29 -6.40 16.81
C ILE A 79 10.22 -5.46 17.33
N THR A 80 10.65 -4.36 17.96
CA THR A 80 9.77 -3.34 18.54
C THR A 80 9.60 -2.11 17.66
N GLU A 81 10.53 -1.87 16.72
CA GLU A 81 10.42 -0.79 15.75
C GLU A 81 9.28 -1.08 14.75
N PRO A 82 8.37 -0.13 14.49
CA PRO A 82 7.29 -0.31 13.53
C PRO A 82 7.79 -0.49 12.08
N SER A 83 7.07 -1.30 11.30
CA SER A 83 7.26 -1.44 9.87
C SER A 83 6.22 -0.61 9.10
N LEU A 84 6.69 0.08 8.06
CA LEU A 84 5.88 0.82 7.10
C LEU A 84 5.75 -0.01 5.83
N MET A 85 4.54 -0.47 5.51
CA MET A 85 4.29 -1.50 4.50
C MET A 85 3.29 -1.02 3.45
N ASN A 86 3.61 0.09 2.76
CA ASN A 86 2.80 0.52 1.62
C ASN A 86 3.21 -0.26 0.38
N PHE A 87 2.59 -1.42 0.19
CA PHE A 87 2.80 -2.26 -0.96
C PHE A 87 1.88 -1.84 -2.10
N CYS A 88 2.29 -2.10 -3.34
CA CYS A 88 1.45 -1.98 -4.52
C CYS A 88 1.76 -3.11 -5.49
N VAL A 89 0.73 -3.84 -5.89
CA VAL A 89 0.78 -4.97 -6.82
C VAL A 89 -0.30 -4.88 -7.87
N THR A 90 -0.03 -5.50 -9.01
CA THR A 90 -0.96 -5.56 -10.13
C THR A 90 -0.73 -6.84 -10.95
N ASP A 91 -1.77 -7.30 -11.60
CA ASP A 91 -1.75 -8.32 -12.66
C ASP A 91 -1.77 -7.72 -14.08
N GLY A 92 -1.84 -6.39 -14.20
CA GLY A 92 -2.01 -5.67 -15.46
C GLY A 92 -3.39 -5.04 -15.61
N ASP A 93 -4.41 -5.52 -14.92
CA ASP A 93 -5.81 -5.03 -15.03
C ASP A 93 -6.38 -4.52 -13.70
N THR A 94 -5.95 -5.12 -12.58
CA THR A 94 -6.33 -4.79 -11.20
C THR A 94 -5.10 -4.27 -10.46
N VAL A 95 -5.29 -3.26 -9.62
CA VAL A 95 -4.25 -2.75 -8.72
C VAL A 95 -4.70 -2.92 -7.27
N VAL A 96 -3.84 -3.48 -6.43
CA VAL A 96 -4.03 -3.54 -4.97
C VAL A 96 -2.87 -2.81 -4.31
N ALA A 97 -3.19 -1.81 -3.49
CA ALA A 97 -2.23 -1.06 -2.71
C ALA A 97 -2.61 -1.02 -1.24
N THR A 98 -1.61 -0.91 -0.36
CA THR A 98 -1.82 -0.75 1.07
C THR A 98 -1.24 0.56 1.56
N ARG A 99 -1.91 1.14 2.56
CA ARG A 99 -1.34 2.11 3.47
C ARG A 99 -1.28 1.45 4.84
N TYR A 100 -0.09 1.10 5.32
CA TYR A 100 0.02 0.26 6.49
C TYR A 100 1.20 0.63 7.39
N ILE A 101 0.95 0.65 8.70
CA ILE A 101 1.96 0.66 9.75
C ILE A 101 1.66 -0.37 10.85
N SER A 102 2.68 -1.10 11.30
CA SER A 102 2.60 -2.02 12.43
C SER A 102 2.73 -1.27 13.78
N SER A 103 1.93 -0.21 13.97
CA SER A 103 1.85 0.57 15.20
C SER A 103 0.43 1.08 15.40
N ARG A 104 -0.01 1.15 16.65
CA ARG A 104 -1.25 1.83 17.04
C ARG A 104 -1.06 3.31 17.28
N LYS A 105 0.18 3.73 17.58
CA LYS A 105 0.50 5.10 17.98
C LYS A 105 1.03 5.93 16.83
N ASP A 106 1.71 5.30 15.89
CA ASP A 106 2.34 5.99 14.76
C ASP A 106 1.46 5.98 13.52
N GLU A 107 1.61 7.02 12.69
CA GLU A 107 0.94 7.17 11.42
C GLU A 107 1.72 6.49 10.28
N ALA A 108 0.99 5.83 9.38
CA ALA A 108 1.57 5.19 8.21
C ALA A 108 2.09 6.21 7.19
N ALA A 109 3.04 5.77 6.36
CA ALA A 109 3.53 6.53 5.21
C ALA A 109 2.36 6.96 4.31
N SER A 110 2.50 8.09 3.64
CA SER A 110 1.41 8.62 2.83
C SER A 110 1.08 7.73 1.64
N LEU A 111 -0.21 7.61 1.35
CA LEU A 111 -0.76 7.04 0.13
C LEU A 111 -1.94 7.90 -0.27
N TRP A 112 -1.87 8.46 -1.47
CA TRP A 112 -2.85 9.36 -2.05
C TRP A 112 -3.40 8.75 -3.31
N PHE A 113 -4.64 9.06 -3.63
CA PHE A 113 -5.19 8.78 -4.94
C PHE A 113 -5.94 9.99 -5.48
N SER A 114 -5.99 10.11 -6.80
CA SER A 114 -6.78 11.09 -7.51
C SER A 114 -7.45 10.41 -8.69
N SER A 115 -8.70 10.78 -8.98
CA SER A 115 -9.43 10.28 -10.13
C SER A 115 -9.89 11.42 -11.04
N GLY A 116 -9.90 11.15 -12.35
CA GLY A 116 -10.24 12.16 -13.34
C GLY A 116 -10.46 11.58 -14.73
N THR A 117 -10.65 12.49 -15.69
CA THR A 117 -10.89 12.13 -17.10
C THR A 117 -9.66 12.30 -17.99
N THR A 118 -8.73 13.14 -17.55
CA THR A 118 -7.57 13.61 -18.35
C THR A 118 -6.40 13.92 -17.44
N PHE A 119 -5.20 13.58 -17.89
CA PHE A 119 -3.94 13.93 -17.25
C PHE A 119 -3.07 14.63 -18.29
N SER A 120 -2.71 15.89 -18.03
CA SER A 120 -2.00 16.72 -19.01
C SER A 120 -0.97 17.62 -18.34
N GLU A 121 0.14 17.85 -19.04
CA GLU A 121 1.12 18.87 -18.66
C GLU A 121 0.48 20.25 -18.88
N TYR A 122 0.42 21.06 -17.83
CA TYR A 122 -0.15 22.41 -17.88
C TYR A 122 0.93 23.50 -17.92
N ALA A 123 2.18 23.15 -17.65
CA ALA A 123 3.34 24.03 -17.77
C ALA A 123 4.60 23.20 -18.02
N ASP A 124 5.52 23.73 -18.82
CA ASP A 124 6.79 23.10 -19.14
C ASP A 124 7.58 22.75 -17.86
N GLY A 125 8.20 21.58 -17.85
CA GLY A 125 9.04 21.13 -16.74
C GLY A 125 8.41 20.03 -15.89
N GLY A 126 7.42 19.29 -16.42
CA GLY A 126 6.81 18.17 -15.74
C GLY A 126 5.71 18.57 -14.77
N HIS A 127 5.05 19.71 -15.00
CA HIS A 127 3.92 20.13 -14.20
C HIS A 127 2.63 19.55 -14.77
N TYR A 128 2.18 18.44 -14.19
CA TYR A 128 0.97 17.75 -14.61
C TYR A 128 -0.21 18.07 -13.72
N LYS A 129 -1.41 18.10 -14.30
CA LYS A 129 -2.67 18.19 -13.57
C LYS A 129 -3.63 17.09 -14.02
N MET A 130 -4.38 16.58 -13.05
CA MET A 130 -5.56 15.78 -13.30
C MET A 130 -6.76 16.73 -13.46
N SER A 131 -7.52 16.58 -14.55
CA SER A 131 -8.78 17.29 -14.77
C SER A 131 -9.94 16.32 -14.94
N LYS A 132 -11.10 16.73 -14.41
CA LYS A 132 -12.36 16.01 -14.49
C LYS A 132 -13.34 16.81 -15.35
N ALA A 133 -13.54 16.36 -16.58
CA ALA A 133 -14.41 17.00 -17.57
C ALA A 133 -15.88 16.54 -17.46
N ASP A 134 -16.11 15.34 -16.93
CA ASP A 134 -17.44 14.78 -16.71
C ASP A 134 -17.49 13.93 -15.42
N LYS A 135 -18.60 13.20 -15.20
CA LYS A 135 -18.76 12.33 -14.02
C LYS A 135 -17.98 11.01 -14.12
N ARG A 136 -17.43 10.67 -15.29
CA ARG A 136 -16.68 9.43 -15.48
C ARG A 136 -15.28 9.60 -14.90
N GLU A 137 -14.74 8.48 -14.45
CA GLU A 137 -13.37 8.40 -13.95
C GLU A 137 -12.70 7.29 -14.76
N ASN A 138 -11.91 7.67 -15.75
CA ASN A 138 -11.15 6.72 -16.59
C ASN A 138 -9.65 6.78 -16.29
N ILE A 139 -9.23 7.61 -15.34
CA ILE A 139 -7.87 7.66 -14.81
C ILE A 139 -7.98 7.64 -13.28
N ILE A 140 -7.24 6.73 -12.66
CA ILE A 140 -6.97 6.73 -11.23
C ILE A 140 -5.45 6.76 -11.07
N MET A 141 -4.95 7.77 -10.38
CA MET A 141 -3.53 7.92 -10.06
C MET A 141 -3.35 7.64 -8.57
N THR A 142 -2.40 6.77 -8.22
CA THR A 142 -1.99 6.53 -6.83
C THR A 142 -0.57 7.06 -6.64
N ALA A 143 -0.34 7.84 -5.59
CA ALA A 143 0.94 8.52 -5.33
C ALA A 143 1.29 8.50 -3.84
N SER A 144 2.57 8.63 -3.53
CA SER A 144 3.02 8.80 -2.14
C SER A 144 2.99 10.27 -1.69
N GLU A 145 2.68 11.21 -2.59
CA GLU A 145 2.65 12.66 -2.35
C GLU A 145 1.25 13.26 -2.62
N PRO A 146 0.88 14.36 -1.94
CA PRO A 146 -0.51 14.80 -1.85
C PRO A 146 -1.17 15.25 -3.15
N HIS A 147 -2.46 14.93 -3.28
CA HIS A 147 -3.39 15.69 -4.11
C HIS A 147 -4.80 15.97 -3.54
N THR A 148 -5.36 15.27 -2.54
CA THR A 148 -6.52 15.72 -1.70
C THR A 148 -6.90 14.69 -0.61
N PHE A 149 -7.49 15.15 0.51
CA PHE A 149 -7.73 14.52 1.83
C PHE A 149 -8.35 13.10 1.88
N GLU A 150 -7.90 12.22 2.81
CA GLU A 150 -8.60 11.81 4.06
C GLU A 150 -7.67 10.97 4.96
N ARG A 151 -7.71 11.17 6.30
CA ARG A 151 -6.80 10.55 7.29
C ARG A 151 -7.54 9.51 8.12
N GLU A 152 -7.41 8.25 7.74
CA GLU A 152 -7.83 7.13 8.60
C GLU A 152 -6.72 6.07 8.71
N THR A 153 -7.00 5.04 9.51
CA THR A 153 -6.12 3.95 9.95
C THR A 153 -5.47 3.16 8.79
N ASN A 154 -4.93 1.97 9.05
CA ASN A 154 -4.39 1.12 7.99
C ASN A 154 -5.50 0.81 6.96
N THR A 155 -5.22 1.01 5.67
CA THR A 155 -6.20 0.83 4.60
C THR A 155 -5.62 0.04 3.43
N MET A 156 -6.51 -0.62 2.70
CA MET A 156 -6.24 -1.27 1.43
C MET A 156 -7.09 -0.59 0.36
N VAL A 157 -6.45 -0.25 -0.76
CA VAL A 157 -7.06 0.34 -1.94
C VAL A 157 -7.03 -0.70 -3.06
N VAL A 158 -8.17 -0.92 -3.69
CA VAL A 158 -8.34 -1.83 -4.82
C VAL A 158 -8.90 -1.05 -5.99
N ILE A 159 -8.19 -1.06 -7.12
CA ILE A 159 -8.64 -0.50 -8.39
C ILE A 159 -8.96 -1.66 -9.32
N THR A 160 -10.22 -1.75 -9.76
CA THR A 160 -10.69 -2.81 -10.65
C THR A 160 -10.51 -2.45 -12.13
N PRO A 161 -10.62 -3.43 -13.06
CA PRO A 161 -10.51 -3.18 -14.50
C PRO A 161 -11.57 -2.19 -15.04
N LYS A 162 -12.68 -2.02 -14.32
CA LYS A 162 -13.76 -1.07 -14.61
C LYS A 162 -13.54 0.32 -14.00
N MET A 163 -12.34 0.61 -13.49
CA MET A 163 -11.98 1.88 -12.85
C MET A 163 -12.82 2.18 -11.59
N ASN A 164 -13.31 1.16 -10.90
CA ASN A 164 -13.84 1.35 -9.54
C ASN A 164 -12.69 1.36 -8.54
N LEU A 165 -12.67 2.35 -7.66
CA LEU A 165 -11.78 2.41 -6.50
C LEU A 165 -12.56 1.99 -5.25
N LEU A 166 -12.11 0.92 -4.62
CA LEU A 166 -12.60 0.48 -3.31
C LEU A 166 -11.52 0.73 -2.27
N GLN A 167 -11.86 1.45 -1.20
CA GLN A 167 -11.02 1.60 -0.03
C GLN A 167 -11.65 0.83 1.13
N THR A 168 -10.87 -0.05 1.76
CA THR A 168 -11.30 -0.86 2.91
C THR A 168 -10.31 -0.74 4.06
N PRO A 169 -10.77 -0.64 5.32
CA PRO A 169 -9.89 -0.64 6.47
C PRO A 169 -9.26 -2.03 6.66
N ILE A 170 -7.97 -2.06 7.03
CA ILE A 170 -7.28 -3.28 7.42
C ILE A 170 -7.49 -3.49 8.91
N ILE A 171 -8.28 -4.50 9.27
CA ILE A 171 -8.65 -4.80 10.65
C ILE A 171 -7.69 -5.85 11.23
N ASP A 172 -6.76 -5.40 12.06
CA ASP A 172 -5.81 -6.23 12.79
C ASP A 172 -5.49 -5.62 14.17
N GLN A 173 -4.46 -6.13 14.86
CA GLN A 173 -4.05 -5.62 16.18
C GLN A 173 -3.57 -4.16 16.18
N PHE A 174 -3.22 -3.61 15.01
CA PHE A 174 -2.76 -2.23 14.84
C PHE A 174 -3.87 -1.29 14.33
N CYS A 175 -5.05 -1.81 13.99
CA CYS A 175 -6.21 -1.01 13.67
C CYS A 175 -6.64 -0.18 14.90
N VAL A 176 -6.92 1.10 14.67
CA VAL A 176 -7.45 2.00 15.69
C VAL A 176 -8.73 2.63 15.15
N ALA A 177 -9.85 2.34 15.83
CA ALA A 177 -11.15 2.85 15.44
C ALA A 177 -11.23 4.36 15.68
N PRO A 178 -11.98 5.12 14.87
CA PRO A 178 -12.17 6.56 15.11
C PRO A 178 -12.80 6.88 16.47
N SER A 179 -13.56 5.93 17.04
CA SER A 179 -14.16 6.03 18.37
C SER A 179 -13.20 5.73 19.52
N ASP A 180 -11.97 5.26 19.26
CA ASP A 180 -10.95 5.03 20.28
C ASP A 180 -10.46 6.38 20.84
N PRO A 181 -10.45 6.58 22.18
CA PRO A 181 -9.87 7.77 22.80
C PRO A 181 -8.40 8.01 22.43
N ASN A 182 -7.67 6.96 22.02
CA ASN A 182 -6.29 7.00 21.56
C ASN A 182 -6.18 6.94 20.03
N SER A 183 -7.19 7.43 19.30
CA SER A 183 -7.20 7.49 17.83
C SER A 183 -6.17 8.46 17.25
N ALA A 184 -5.67 9.41 18.04
CA ALA A 184 -4.61 10.32 17.63
C ALA A 184 -3.28 9.57 17.44
N ARG A 185 -2.75 9.65 16.21
CA ARG A 185 -1.46 9.05 15.83
C ARG A 185 -0.39 10.12 15.59
N THR A 186 0.84 9.78 15.96
CA THR A 186 2.05 10.57 15.80
C THR A 186 2.64 10.41 14.39
N ILE A 187 3.10 11.50 13.79
CA ILE A 187 3.65 11.52 12.42
C ILE A 187 5.18 11.42 12.40
N GLU A 188 5.80 11.54 13.56
CA GLU A 188 7.23 11.68 13.77
C GLU A 188 8.00 10.51 13.15
N PHE A 189 7.53 9.28 13.36
CA PHE A 189 8.19 8.08 12.83
C PHE A 189 8.27 8.09 11.30
N ALA A 190 7.14 8.30 10.62
CA ALA A 190 7.12 8.35 9.16
C ALA A 190 7.91 9.56 8.62
N ARG A 191 7.91 10.69 9.34
CA ARG A 191 8.72 11.87 9.01
C ARG A 191 10.22 11.59 9.09
N GLU A 192 10.68 10.94 10.17
CA GLU A 192 12.09 10.59 10.37
C GLU A 192 12.60 9.61 9.31
N LYS A 193 11.73 8.72 8.82
CA LYS A 193 12.03 7.83 7.69
C LYS A 193 11.97 8.53 6.33
N GLY A 194 11.66 9.83 6.27
CA GLY A 194 11.55 10.60 5.02
C GLY A 194 10.30 10.26 4.19
N LEU A 195 9.28 9.67 4.81
CA LEU A 195 8.09 9.11 4.14
C LEU A 195 6.86 10.01 4.29
N LEU A 196 7.06 11.25 4.76
CA LEU A 196 6.06 12.30 4.79
C LEU A 196 6.59 13.53 4.06
N THR A 197 5.75 14.12 3.21
CA THR A 197 6.08 15.39 2.55
C THR A 197 6.14 16.52 3.56
N PRO A 198 7.17 17.39 3.56
CA PRO A 198 7.14 18.64 4.30
C PRO A 198 5.93 19.45 3.83
N ARG A 199 5.12 19.95 4.76
CA ARG A 199 4.08 20.92 4.42
C ARG A 199 4.81 22.15 3.85
N LYS A 200 4.83 22.34 2.54
CA LYS A 200 5.04 23.69 2.00
C LYS A 200 3.86 24.50 2.52
N GLU A 201 4.13 25.52 3.32
CA GLU A 201 3.14 26.56 3.56
C GLU A 201 2.65 27.00 2.18
N LEU A 202 1.37 26.76 1.91
CA LEU A 202 0.68 27.43 0.83
C LEU A 202 0.78 28.91 1.16
N SER A 203 1.74 29.61 0.59
CA SER A 203 1.71 31.05 0.50
C SER A 203 0.41 31.40 -0.21
N LEU A 204 -0.57 31.86 0.56
CA LEU A 204 -1.83 32.37 0.03
C LEU A 204 -1.50 33.48 -0.99
N PRO A 205 -2.24 33.56 -2.12
CA PRO A 205 -2.11 34.67 -3.06
C PRO A 205 -2.51 36.00 -2.42
#